data_AF-A0A380E1R3-F1
#
_entry.id   AF-A0A380E1R3-F1
#
_cell.length_a   1.000
_cell.length_b   1.000
_cell.length_c   1.000
_cell.angle_alpha   90.00
_cell.angle_beta   90.00
_cell.angle_gamma   90.00
#
_symmetry.space_group_name_H-M   'P 1'
#
loop_
_entity.id
_entity.type
_entity.pdbx_description
1 polymer ?
#
loop_
_entity_poly.entity_id
_entity_poly.type
_entity_poly.pdbx_seq_one_letter_code
_entity_poly.pdbx_strand_id
1 'polypeptide(L)'
;MSPISIVDTYSTFGQLIILVILNIGGIGVMAIGTMLWVVLGKHIGIRERQLIMLDNNKNTMSGTVKLIIDIVKSIFVIELVGAMLLAFYFYRDNPDLKYAIMQGVFVSISATTNGGLDITGKSLIPYAHDYFVQAIVIFLIILGSIGFPVLLEVKAYIQNRVTNFRFSLFTKITTSTYLFLFIVGVLAILLFEHNHAFKGLSWHQSLFYSLFQSATTRSAGLQTIDVTTLSDPTNIIMGILMFIGSSPSSVGGGIRTTTFAILILFLINFSNNADKTSIKFTIEKYTLWIFNVHLQYLQWRQF
;
A
#
# COMPACT_ATOMS: atom_id res chain seq x y z
N MET A 1 1.83 -14.50 -0.77
CA MET A 1 1.63 -15.68 -1.63
C MET A 1 1.33 -16.86 -0.73
N SER A 2 0.32 -17.66 -1.06
CA SER A 2 0.03 -18.90 -0.34
C SER A 2 0.24 -20.08 -1.29
N PRO A 3 0.98 -21.13 -0.88
CA PRO A 3 1.16 -22.34 -1.68
C PRO A 3 -0.10 -23.22 -1.69
N ILE A 4 -1.04 -22.93 -0.80
CA ILE A 4 -2.29 -23.64 -0.57
C ILE A 4 -3.46 -22.64 -0.62
N SER A 5 -4.64 -23.12 -0.99
CA SER A 5 -5.87 -22.33 -0.97
C SER A 5 -6.31 -22.08 0.47
N ILE A 6 -6.56 -20.81 0.80
CA ILE A 6 -6.94 -20.40 2.15
C ILE A 6 -8.31 -20.98 2.52
N VAL A 7 -9.21 -21.02 1.55
CA VAL A 7 -10.60 -21.48 1.69
C VAL A 7 -10.66 -22.95 2.09
N ASP A 8 -9.87 -23.78 1.42
CA ASP A 8 -9.97 -25.24 1.57
C ASP A 8 -9.18 -25.75 2.77
N THR A 9 -8.18 -24.99 3.23
CA THR A 9 -7.25 -25.46 4.27
C THR A 9 -7.53 -24.87 5.65
N TYR A 10 -7.94 -23.60 5.73
CA TYR A 10 -8.08 -22.92 7.03
C TYR A 10 -9.53 -22.88 7.48
N SER A 11 -9.76 -23.28 8.74
CA SER A 11 -11.01 -23.00 9.42
C SER A 11 -11.23 -21.49 9.59
N THR A 12 -12.46 -21.10 9.95
CA THR A 12 -12.78 -19.70 10.28
C THR A 12 -11.86 -19.09 11.34
N PHE A 13 -11.40 -19.90 12.29
CA PHE A 13 -10.39 -19.50 13.27
C PHE A 13 -9.03 -19.20 12.61
N GLY A 14 -8.59 -20.05 11.68
CA GLY A 14 -7.35 -19.82 10.93
C GLY A 14 -7.42 -18.56 10.07
N GLN A 15 -8.55 -18.31 9.42
CA GLN A 15 -8.79 -17.09 8.64
C GLN A 15 -8.70 -15.82 9.53
N LEU A 16 -9.21 -15.88 10.76
CA LEU A 16 -9.10 -14.79 11.72
C LEU A 16 -7.64 -14.53 12.13
N ILE A 17 -6.86 -15.59 12.37
CA ILE A 17 -5.43 -15.46 12.65
C ILE A 17 -4.70 -14.79 11.47
N ILE A 18 -5.03 -15.15 10.23
CA ILE A 18 -4.45 -14.53 9.04
C ILE A 18 -4.73 -13.02 9.02
N LEU A 19 -5.94 -12.58 9.37
CA LEU A 19 -6.26 -11.15 9.44
C LEU A 19 -5.44 -10.39 10.48
N VAL A 20 -5.19 -11.03 11.63
CA VAL A 20 -4.32 -10.45 12.67
C VAL A 20 -2.88 -10.34 12.16
N ILE A 21 -2.38 -11.37 11.48
CA ILE A 21 -1.03 -11.37 10.89
C ILE A 21 -0.90 -10.29 9.81
N LEU A 22 -1.91 -10.14 8.95
CA LEU A 22 -1.94 -9.09 7.91
C LEU A 22 -1.86 -7.69 8.54
N ASN A 23 -2.60 -7.46 9.63
CA ASN A 23 -2.55 -6.20 10.36
C ASN A 23 -1.18 -5.94 11.01
N ILE A 24 -0.59 -6.96 11.64
CA ILE A 24 0.77 -6.86 12.23
C ILE A 24 1.81 -6.56 11.17
N GLY A 25 1.76 -7.25 10.03
CA GLY A 25 2.66 -7.02 8.91
C GLY A 25 2.47 -5.66 8.27
N GLY A 26 1.22 -5.19 8.17
CA GLY A 26 0.89 -3.97 7.46
C GLY A 26 1.11 -2.69 8.26
N ILE A 27 0.59 -2.63 9.48
CA ILE A 27 0.75 -1.45 10.35
C ILE A 27 2.15 -1.44 10.98
N GLY A 28 2.76 -2.62 11.15
CA GLY A 28 4.07 -2.80 11.75
C GLY A 28 3.98 -3.21 13.22
N VAL A 29 4.93 -4.07 13.62
CA VAL A 29 5.00 -4.65 14.97
C VAL A 29 5.09 -3.57 16.06
N MET A 30 5.84 -2.50 15.79
CA MET A 30 6.01 -1.40 16.73
C MET A 30 4.71 -0.65 17.01
N ALA A 31 3.88 -0.45 15.99
CA ALA A 31 2.62 0.28 16.11
C ALA A 31 1.58 -0.50 16.93
N ILE A 32 1.42 -1.79 16.65
CA ILE A 32 0.51 -2.66 17.40
C ILE A 32 0.98 -2.87 18.84
N GLY A 33 2.29 -3.09 19.05
CA GLY A 33 2.86 -3.22 20.40
C GLY A 33 2.65 -1.96 21.24
N THR A 34 2.84 -0.79 20.64
CA THR A 34 2.57 0.51 21.30
C THR A 34 1.09 0.65 21.67
N MET A 35 0.17 0.27 20.78
CA MET A 35 -1.27 0.31 21.05
C MET A 35 -1.64 -0.59 22.24
N LEU A 36 -1.10 -1.81 22.30
CA LEU A 36 -1.33 -2.74 23.41
C LEU A 36 -0.82 -2.18 24.74
N TRP A 37 0.38 -1.60 24.77
CA TRP A 37 0.93 -0.99 25.98
C TRP A 37 0.10 0.19 26.49
N VAL A 38 -0.40 1.03 25.57
CA VAL A 38 -1.28 2.14 25.92
C VAL A 38 -2.59 1.64 26.52
N VAL A 39 -3.21 0.61 25.92
CA VAL A 39 -4.45 0.00 26.43
C VAL A 39 -4.24 -0.64 27.80
N LEU A 40 -3.08 -1.26 28.03
CA LEU A 40 -2.70 -1.84 29.32
C LEU A 40 -2.27 -0.80 30.37
N GLY A 41 -2.25 0.49 30.04
CA GLY A 41 -1.82 1.56 30.94
C GLY A 41 -0.33 1.52 31.29
N LYS A 42 0.49 0.81 30.50
CA LYS A 42 1.94 0.70 30.76
C LYS A 42 2.68 1.94 30.28
N HIS A 43 3.68 2.37 31.05
CA HIS A 43 4.55 3.46 30.64
C HIS A 43 5.47 3.02 29.50
N ILE A 44 5.53 3.87 28.46
CA ILE A 44 6.42 3.67 27.31
C ILE A 44 7.73 4.39 27.59
N GLY A 45 8.80 3.60 27.71
CA GLY A 45 10.15 4.06 27.97
C GLY A 45 10.77 4.84 26.80
N ILE A 46 11.99 5.32 27.03
CA ILE A 46 12.74 6.10 26.03
C ILE A 46 13.15 5.20 24.86
N ARG A 47 13.57 3.97 25.13
CA ARG A 47 14.03 3.04 24.09
C ARG A 47 12.94 2.75 23.06
N GLU A 48 11.72 2.53 23.50
CA GLU A 48 10.61 2.21 22.60
C GLU A 48 10.18 3.43 21.79
N ARG A 49 10.19 4.62 22.40
CA ARG A 49 9.94 5.85 21.64
C ARG A 49 11.04 6.11 20.59
N GLN A 50 12.30 5.74 20.84
CA GLN A 50 13.38 5.84 19.85
C GLN A 50 13.12 4.89 18.67
N LEU A 51 12.69 3.67 18.96
CA LEU A 51 12.32 2.70 17.92
C LEU A 51 11.15 3.22 17.07
N ILE A 52 10.13 3.81 17.68
CA ILE A 52 9.00 4.39 16.94
C ILE A 52 9.45 5.57 16.06
N MET A 53 10.37 6.41 16.55
CA MET A 53 10.94 7.52 15.76
C MET A 53 11.64 7.02 14.50
N LEU A 54 12.46 5.97 14.63
CA LEU A 54 13.17 5.36 13.51
C LEU A 54 12.20 4.80 12.47
N ASP A 55 11.15 4.11 12.92
CA ASP A 55 10.18 3.45 12.04
C ASP A 55 9.33 4.44 11.23
N ASN A 56 8.99 5.59 11.84
CA ASN A 56 8.15 6.62 11.24
C ASN A 56 8.93 7.82 10.69
N ASN A 57 10.26 7.71 10.58
CA ASN A 57 11.15 8.74 10.06
C ASN A 57 10.94 10.12 10.73
N LYS A 58 10.85 10.13 12.07
CA LYS A 58 10.60 11.32 12.90
C LYS A 58 11.88 11.73 13.64
N ASN A 59 12.12 13.04 13.70
CA ASN A 59 13.30 13.62 14.36
C ASN A 59 13.06 14.04 15.81
N THR A 60 11.81 13.99 16.29
CA THR A 60 11.43 14.40 17.65
C THR A 60 10.73 13.29 18.42
N MET A 61 11.02 13.23 19.72
CA MET A 61 10.52 12.22 20.66
C MET A 61 9.14 12.57 21.25
N SER A 62 8.81 13.87 21.24
CA SER A 62 7.56 14.37 21.80
C SER A 62 6.40 14.03 20.87
N GLY A 63 5.33 13.46 21.43
CA GLY A 63 4.12 13.12 20.69
C GLY A 63 4.22 11.86 19.81
N THR A 64 5.34 11.15 19.83
CA THR A 64 5.59 9.93 19.02
C THR A 64 4.58 8.81 19.33
N VAL A 65 4.22 8.63 20.60
CA VAL A 65 3.18 7.66 21.02
C VAL A 65 1.81 8.06 20.49
N LYS A 66 1.45 9.34 20.61
CA LYS A 66 0.15 9.86 20.12
C LYS A 66 0.02 9.67 18.62
N LEU A 67 1.10 9.91 17.88
CA LEU A 67 1.16 9.68 16.45
C LEU A 67 0.83 8.24 16.10
N ILE A 68 1.47 7.25 16.75
CA ILE A 68 1.17 5.83 16.50
C ILE A 68 -0.29 5.50 16.80
N ILE A 69 -0.82 5.97 17.93
CA ILE A 69 -2.23 5.76 18.27
C ILE A 69 -3.14 6.33 17.16
N ASP A 70 -2.82 7.52 16.66
CA ASP A 70 -3.59 8.16 15.60
C ASP A 70 -3.46 7.40 14.26
N ILE A 71 -2.30 6.82 13.94
CA ILE A 71 -2.10 5.93 12.77
C ILE A 71 -2.98 4.69 12.90
N VAL A 72 -2.80 3.94 13.98
CA VAL A 72 -3.51 2.68 14.24
C VAL A 72 -5.02 2.91 14.20
N LYS A 73 -5.52 3.93 14.91
CA LYS A 73 -6.94 4.28 14.88
C LYS A 73 -7.43 4.66 13.48
N SER A 74 -6.64 5.39 12.70
CA SER A 74 -7.06 5.81 11.36
C SER A 74 -7.15 4.62 10.41
N ILE A 75 -6.22 3.66 10.49
CA ILE A 75 -6.26 2.43 9.69
C ILE A 75 -7.46 1.56 10.08
N PHE A 76 -7.67 1.29 11.37
CA PHE A 76 -8.82 0.51 11.81
C PHE A 76 -10.16 1.14 11.39
N VAL A 77 -10.27 2.47 11.37
CA VAL A 77 -11.46 3.16 10.86
C VAL A 77 -11.62 2.95 9.35
N ILE A 78 -10.54 3.05 8.58
CA ILE A 78 -10.56 2.81 7.13
C ILE A 78 -10.98 1.36 6.84
N GLU A 79 -10.38 0.39 7.52
CA GLU A 79 -10.69 -1.03 7.39
C GLU A 79 -12.14 -1.33 7.76
N LEU A 80 -12.63 -0.76 8.86
CA LEU A 80 -14.00 -0.97 9.32
C LEU A 80 -15.02 -0.37 8.35
N VAL A 81 -14.79 0.84 7.83
CA VAL A 81 -15.65 1.47 6.81
C VAL A 81 -15.63 0.65 5.52
N GLY A 82 -14.44 0.26 5.04
CA GLY A 82 -14.30 -0.60 3.87
C GLY A 82 -15.00 -1.94 4.04
N ALA A 83 -14.87 -2.55 5.22
CA ALA A 83 -15.48 -3.83 5.55
C ALA A 83 -17.01 -3.74 5.57
N MET A 84 -17.57 -2.68 6.14
CA MET A 84 -19.03 -2.47 6.14
C MET A 84 -19.58 -2.27 4.73
N LEU A 85 -18.91 -1.45 3.90
CA LEU A 85 -19.33 -1.21 2.51
C LEU A 85 -19.28 -2.50 1.68
N LEU A 86 -18.18 -3.26 1.79
CA LEU A 86 -18.01 -4.52 1.07
C LEU A 86 -18.94 -5.61 1.60
N ALA A 87 -19.10 -5.74 2.91
CA ALA A 87 -20.01 -6.74 3.50
C ALA A 87 -21.47 -6.47 3.11
N PHE A 88 -21.89 -5.20 3.11
CA PHE A 88 -23.23 -4.84 2.63
C PHE A 88 -23.42 -5.22 1.16
N TYR A 89 -22.40 -5.00 0.33
CA TYR A 89 -22.45 -5.35 -1.08
C TYR A 89 -22.48 -6.87 -1.30
N PHE A 90 -21.60 -7.61 -0.64
CA PHE A 90 -21.53 -9.07 -0.76
C PHE A 90 -22.76 -9.78 -0.19
N TYR A 91 -23.46 -9.17 0.78
CA TYR A 91 -24.74 -9.68 1.28
C TYR A 91 -25.84 -9.66 0.23
N ARG A 92 -25.78 -8.72 -0.73
CA ARG A 92 -26.73 -8.67 -1.85
C ARG A 92 -26.60 -9.91 -2.74
N ASP A 93 -25.37 -10.36 -2.99
CA ASP A 93 -25.09 -11.46 -3.91
C ASP A 93 -25.16 -12.83 -3.22
N ASN A 94 -24.78 -12.90 -1.94
CA ASN A 94 -24.90 -14.09 -1.11
C ASN A 94 -25.61 -13.73 0.21
N PRO A 95 -26.88 -14.11 0.40
CA PRO A 95 -27.69 -13.70 1.56
C PRO A 95 -27.30 -14.38 2.89
N ASP A 96 -26.14 -15.04 2.97
CA ASP A 96 -25.57 -15.48 4.24
C ASP A 96 -24.82 -14.32 4.90
N LEU A 97 -25.41 -13.77 5.96
CA LEU A 97 -24.86 -12.65 6.72
C LEU A 97 -23.46 -12.96 7.27
N LYS A 98 -23.20 -14.19 7.73
CA LYS A 98 -21.90 -14.54 8.33
C LYS A 98 -20.81 -14.55 7.27
N TYR A 99 -21.12 -15.14 6.11
CA TYR A 99 -20.21 -15.19 4.98
C TYR A 99 -19.92 -13.80 4.43
N ALA A 100 -20.96 -12.97 4.21
CA ALA A 100 -20.81 -11.63 3.68
C ALA A 100 -19.97 -10.72 4.59
N ILE A 101 -20.18 -10.77 5.90
CA ILE A 101 -19.37 -10.03 6.88
C ILE A 101 -17.91 -10.52 6.85
N MET A 102 -17.70 -11.84 6.87
CA MET A 102 -16.34 -12.40 6.85
C MET A 102 -15.60 -12.00 5.56
N GLN A 103 -16.25 -12.09 4.41
CA GLN A 103 -15.68 -11.71 3.12
C GLN A 103 -15.40 -10.21 3.04
N GLY A 104 -16.33 -9.37 3.47
CA GLY A 104 -16.15 -7.92 3.48
C GLY A 104 -14.99 -7.49 4.38
N VAL A 105 -14.90 -8.05 5.59
CA VAL A 105 -13.78 -7.81 6.52
C VAL A 105 -12.47 -8.30 5.92
N PHE A 106 -12.44 -9.51 5.36
CA PHE A 106 -11.20 -10.09 4.84
C PHE A 106 -10.66 -9.31 3.65
N VAL A 107 -11.52 -8.98 2.68
CA VAL A 107 -11.13 -8.17 1.51
C VAL A 107 -10.73 -6.77 1.93
N SER A 108 -11.44 -6.15 2.89
CA SER A 108 -11.09 -4.80 3.37
C SER A 108 -9.72 -4.74 4.03
N ILE A 109 -9.44 -5.66 4.95
CA ILE A 109 -8.13 -5.75 5.62
C ILE A 109 -7.06 -6.10 4.58
N SER A 110 -7.27 -7.14 3.77
CA SER A 110 -6.29 -7.55 2.75
C SER A 110 -5.97 -6.44 1.74
N ALA A 111 -6.96 -5.65 1.32
CA ALA A 111 -6.77 -4.51 0.44
C ALA A 111 -6.04 -3.36 1.14
N THR A 112 -6.43 -3.01 2.36
CA THR A 112 -5.80 -1.91 3.14
C THR A 112 -4.38 -2.26 3.55
N THR A 113 -4.13 -3.53 3.88
CA THR A 113 -2.81 -4.03 4.26
C THR A 113 -2.01 -4.55 3.07
N ASN A 114 -2.46 -4.34 1.82
CA ASN A 114 -1.79 -4.85 0.62
C ASN A 114 -1.32 -6.32 0.77
N GLY A 115 -2.17 -7.17 1.35
CA GLY A 115 -1.85 -8.56 1.68
C GLY A 115 -2.00 -9.51 0.50
N GLY A 116 -2.90 -9.19 -0.44
CA GLY A 116 -3.17 -9.99 -1.65
C GLY A 116 -3.79 -11.35 -1.39
N LEU A 117 -4.29 -11.57 -0.18
CA LEU A 117 -4.98 -12.80 0.19
C LEU A 117 -6.49 -12.63 0.05
N ASP A 118 -7.19 -13.70 -0.29
CA ASP A 118 -8.66 -13.76 -0.32
C ASP A 118 -9.19 -15.08 0.25
N ILE A 119 -10.48 -15.07 0.64
CA ILE A 119 -11.19 -16.25 1.18
C ILE A 119 -12.09 -16.94 0.16
N THR A 120 -11.99 -16.59 -1.11
CA THR A 120 -12.80 -17.21 -2.19
C THR A 120 -11.98 -18.16 -3.06
N GLY A 121 -10.66 -18.06 -3.01
CA GLY A 121 -9.72 -18.77 -3.88
C GLY A 121 -9.67 -18.21 -5.31
N LYS A 122 -10.52 -17.23 -5.64
CA LYS A 122 -10.62 -16.59 -6.96
C LYS A 122 -10.31 -15.09 -6.89
N SER A 123 -9.78 -14.60 -5.77
CA SER A 123 -9.53 -13.18 -5.55
C SER A 123 -10.79 -12.33 -5.78
N LEU A 124 -10.73 -11.31 -6.63
CA LEU A 124 -11.87 -10.46 -7.01
C LEU A 124 -12.37 -10.70 -8.44
N ILE A 125 -12.00 -11.81 -9.06
CA ILE A 125 -12.46 -12.18 -10.41
C ILE A 125 -14.01 -12.22 -10.50
N PRO A 126 -14.77 -12.73 -9.50
CA PRO A 126 -16.24 -12.67 -9.56
C PRO A 126 -16.81 -11.24 -9.60
N TYR A 127 -16.06 -10.26 -9.08
CA TYR A 127 -16.44 -8.85 -9.03
C TYR A 127 -15.71 -8.02 -10.12
N ALA A 128 -15.21 -8.69 -11.16
CA ALA A 128 -14.48 -8.07 -12.27
C ALA A 128 -15.32 -7.11 -13.14
N HIS A 129 -16.65 -7.24 -13.12
CA HIS A 129 -17.55 -6.30 -13.80
C HIS A 129 -18.22 -5.32 -12.83
N ASP A 130 -17.89 -5.41 -11.54
CA ASP A 130 -18.49 -4.59 -10.51
C ASP A 130 -17.62 -3.37 -10.19
N TYR A 131 -17.96 -2.24 -10.81
CA TYR A 131 -17.21 -1.00 -10.63
C TYR A 131 -17.27 -0.47 -9.20
N PHE A 132 -18.31 -0.78 -8.45
CA PHE A 132 -18.47 -0.31 -7.09
C PHE A 132 -17.48 -1.03 -6.16
N VAL A 133 -17.44 -2.36 -6.22
CA VAL A 133 -16.47 -3.16 -5.46
C VAL A 133 -15.03 -2.80 -5.85
N GLN A 134 -14.75 -2.67 -7.15
CA GLN A 134 -13.42 -2.28 -7.62
C GLN A 134 -13.00 -0.90 -7.12
N ALA A 135 -13.88 0.09 -7.17
CA ALA A 135 -13.57 1.43 -6.69
C ALA A 135 -13.23 1.43 -5.19
N ILE A 136 -14.00 0.71 -4.37
CA ILE A 136 -13.73 0.57 -2.94
C ILE A 136 -12.35 -0.07 -2.72
N VAL A 137 -12.07 -1.18 -3.39
CA VAL A 137 -10.80 -1.91 -3.20
C VAL A 137 -9.61 -1.09 -3.69
N ILE A 138 -9.71 -0.42 -4.85
CA ILE A 138 -8.68 0.51 -5.33
C ILE A 138 -8.41 1.60 -4.29
N PHE A 139 -9.47 2.17 -3.72
CA PHE A 139 -9.33 3.21 -2.70
C PHE A 139 -8.63 2.70 -1.44
N LEU A 140 -9.00 1.51 -0.94
CA LEU A 140 -8.36 0.88 0.21
C LEU A 140 -6.87 0.60 -0.05
N ILE A 141 -6.52 0.08 -1.23
CA ILE A 141 -5.14 -0.15 -1.66
C ILE A 141 -4.35 1.16 -1.67
N ILE A 142 -4.92 2.23 -2.23
CA ILE A 142 -4.27 3.55 -2.29
C ILE A 142 -4.04 4.10 -0.88
N LEU A 143 -5.04 4.04 0.01
CA LEU A 143 -4.90 4.48 1.39
C LEU A 143 -3.83 3.69 2.15
N GLY A 144 -3.71 2.39 1.91
CA GLY A 144 -2.66 1.54 2.46
C GLY A 144 -1.25 1.82 1.91
N SER A 145 -1.15 2.43 0.71
CA SER A 145 0.10 2.59 -0.04
C SER A 145 0.71 4.00 -0.05
N ILE A 146 -0.07 5.02 0.31
CA ILE A 146 0.35 6.44 0.23
C ILE A 146 1.20 6.92 1.42
N GLY A 147 1.18 6.17 2.53
CA GLY A 147 1.94 6.44 3.75
C GLY A 147 1.11 7.09 4.87
N PHE A 148 1.32 6.63 6.10
CA PHE A 148 0.57 7.07 7.28
C PHE A 148 0.68 8.58 7.59
N PRO A 149 1.84 9.26 7.42
CA PRO A 149 1.92 10.70 7.61
C PRO A 149 0.98 11.49 6.69
N VAL A 150 0.77 11.00 5.46
CA VAL A 150 -0.15 11.61 4.49
C VAL A 150 -1.59 11.47 4.99
N LEU A 151 -1.98 10.28 5.45
CA LEU A 151 -3.32 10.05 6.01
C LEU A 151 -3.63 10.98 7.19
N LEU A 152 -2.64 11.18 8.08
CA LEU A 152 -2.80 12.06 9.23
C LEU A 152 -2.91 13.53 8.84
N GLU A 153 -2.13 14.01 7.87
CA GLU A 153 -2.23 15.38 7.37
C GLU A 153 -3.56 15.64 6.65
N VAL A 154 -4.02 14.69 5.82
CA VAL A 154 -5.33 14.77 5.17
C VAL A 154 -6.46 14.80 6.20
N LYS A 155 -6.39 13.96 7.23
CA LYS A 155 -7.35 13.98 8.35
C LYS A 155 -7.35 15.34 9.05
N ALA A 156 -6.19 15.92 9.34
CA ALA A 156 -6.09 17.23 9.98
C ALA A 156 -6.67 18.35 9.10
N TYR A 157 -6.47 18.27 7.79
CA TYR A 157 -7.05 19.18 6.79
C TYR A 157 -8.58 19.07 6.78
N ILE A 158 -9.14 17.86 6.67
CA ILE A 158 -10.60 17.64 6.64
C ILE A 158 -11.27 18.09 7.94
N GLN A 159 -10.65 17.86 9.09
CA GLN A 159 -11.18 18.29 10.38
C GLN A 159 -11.06 19.81 10.61
N ASN A 160 -10.44 20.54 9.68
CA ASN A 160 -10.23 22.00 9.71
C ASN A 160 -9.72 22.51 11.07
N ARG A 161 -8.86 21.73 11.74
CA ARG A 161 -8.38 22.03 13.10
C ARG A 161 -7.33 23.14 13.13
N VAL A 162 -6.82 23.55 11.97
CA VAL A 162 -5.74 24.52 11.82
C VAL A 162 -6.11 25.52 10.74
N THR A 163 -6.19 26.80 11.10
CA THR A 163 -6.36 27.89 10.14
C THR A 163 -5.14 27.98 9.22
N ASN A 164 -5.34 28.07 7.90
CA ASN A 164 -4.28 28.10 6.88
C ASN A 164 -3.38 26.85 6.86
N PHE A 165 -3.98 25.66 6.93
CA PHE A 165 -3.26 24.39 6.84
C PHE A 165 -2.41 24.31 5.55
N ARG A 166 -1.14 23.93 5.70
CA ARG A 166 -0.21 23.68 4.59
C ARG A 166 0.33 22.26 4.68
N PHE A 167 0.15 21.48 3.62
CA PHE A 167 0.76 20.15 3.51
C PHE A 167 2.28 20.22 3.56
N SER A 168 2.88 19.25 4.25
CA SER A 168 4.33 19.13 4.32
C SER A 168 4.94 18.83 2.96
N LEU A 169 6.23 19.14 2.79
CA LEU A 169 6.97 18.76 1.59
C LEU A 169 6.98 17.24 1.40
N PHE A 170 7.05 16.48 2.50
CA PHE A 170 6.95 15.03 2.47
C PHE A 170 5.64 14.59 1.81
N THR A 171 4.49 15.06 2.30
CA THR A 171 3.16 14.72 1.74
C THR A 171 3.02 15.10 0.28
N LYS A 172 3.52 16.28 -0.12
CA LYS A 172 3.46 16.73 -1.51
C LYS A 172 4.27 15.81 -2.43
N ILE A 173 5.49 15.47 -2.04
CA ILE A 173 6.39 14.63 -2.84
C ILE A 173 5.85 13.20 -2.91
N THR A 174 5.48 12.59 -1.79
CA THR A 174 4.98 11.21 -1.76
C THR A 174 3.67 11.05 -2.53
N THR A 175 2.71 11.94 -2.32
CA THR A 175 1.42 11.89 -3.03
C THR A 175 1.61 12.12 -4.53
N SER A 176 2.43 13.12 -4.92
CA SER A 176 2.67 13.42 -6.34
C SER A 176 3.39 12.27 -7.05
N THR A 177 4.45 11.73 -6.46
CA THR A 177 5.20 10.60 -7.04
C THR A 177 4.34 9.33 -7.13
N TYR A 178 3.55 9.04 -6.09
CA TYR A 178 2.62 7.92 -6.09
C TYR A 178 1.58 8.05 -7.21
N LEU A 179 0.93 9.21 -7.30
CA LEU A 179 -0.12 9.48 -8.30
C LEU A 179 0.44 9.49 -9.72
N PHE A 180 1.64 10.05 -9.92
CA PHE A 180 2.34 9.99 -11.20
C PHE A 180 2.57 8.54 -11.65
N LEU A 181 3.18 7.72 -10.80
CA LEU A 181 3.40 6.31 -11.13
C LEU A 181 2.08 5.56 -11.33
N PHE A 182 1.01 5.95 -10.64
CA PHE A 182 -0.29 5.29 -10.75
C PHE A 182 -0.91 5.55 -12.10
N ILE A 183 -0.94 6.81 -12.53
CA ILE A 183 -1.43 7.21 -13.85
C ILE A 183 -0.57 6.61 -14.96
N VAL A 184 0.76 6.63 -14.83
CA VAL A 184 1.66 5.99 -15.81
C VAL A 184 1.36 4.50 -15.94
N GLY A 185 1.14 3.79 -14.84
CA GLY A 185 0.76 2.38 -14.88
C GLY A 185 -0.59 2.15 -15.58
N VAL A 186 -1.60 2.98 -15.28
CA VAL A 186 -2.92 2.89 -15.95
C VAL A 186 -2.78 3.08 -17.45
N LEU A 187 -2.09 4.13 -17.88
CA LEU A 187 -1.90 4.44 -19.28
C LEU A 187 -1.11 3.35 -20.00
N ALA A 188 -0.03 2.85 -19.40
CA ALA A 188 0.75 1.77 -19.98
C ALA A 188 -0.09 0.50 -20.18
N ILE A 189 -0.82 0.07 -19.14
CA ILE A 189 -1.67 -1.13 -19.22
C ILE A 189 -2.78 -0.94 -20.27
N LEU A 190 -3.43 0.22 -20.32
CA LEU A 190 -4.43 0.52 -21.34
C LEU A 190 -3.87 0.41 -22.76
N LEU A 191 -2.68 0.98 -22.99
CA LEU A 191 -2.06 1.01 -24.32
C LEU A 191 -1.66 -0.38 -24.80
N PHE A 192 -1.05 -1.20 -23.94
CA PHE A 192 -0.59 -2.54 -24.33
C PHE A 192 -1.73 -3.56 -24.44
N GLU A 193 -2.74 -3.47 -23.58
CA GLU A 193 -3.84 -4.44 -23.55
C GLU A 193 -5.03 -4.08 -24.45
N HIS A 194 -5.08 -2.88 -25.03
CA HIS A 194 -6.18 -2.45 -25.90
C HIS A 194 -6.52 -3.47 -27.00
N ASN A 195 -5.49 -4.10 -27.59
CA ASN A 195 -5.65 -5.07 -28.67
C ASN A 195 -5.56 -6.55 -28.22
N HIS A 196 -5.31 -6.79 -26.93
CA HIS A 196 -5.14 -8.13 -26.34
C HIS A 196 -6.26 -8.42 -25.33
N ALA A 197 -5.98 -8.39 -24.03
CA ALA A 197 -6.96 -8.78 -23.00
C ALA A 197 -8.19 -7.85 -22.97
N PHE A 198 -8.08 -6.61 -23.47
CA PHE A 198 -9.20 -5.67 -23.52
C PHE A 198 -9.95 -5.67 -24.85
N LYS A 199 -9.63 -6.58 -25.76
CA LYS A 199 -10.30 -6.65 -27.06
C LYS A 199 -11.77 -7.01 -26.89
N GLY A 200 -12.65 -6.13 -27.34
CA GLY A 200 -14.10 -6.31 -27.26
C GLY A 200 -14.73 -5.85 -25.94
N LEU A 201 -13.94 -5.31 -25.00
CA LEU A 201 -14.47 -4.64 -23.82
C LEU A 201 -14.89 -3.20 -24.14
N SER A 202 -15.87 -2.70 -23.39
CA SER A 202 -16.21 -1.27 -23.44
C SER A 202 -15.10 -0.43 -22.81
N TRP A 203 -14.99 0.83 -23.24
CA TRP A 203 -13.93 1.73 -22.76
C TRP A 203 -13.90 1.90 -21.23
N HIS A 204 -15.07 1.89 -20.58
CA HIS A 204 -15.19 1.95 -19.13
C HIS A 204 -14.62 0.69 -18.46
N GLN A 205 -14.91 -0.51 -19.00
CA GLN A 205 -14.39 -1.77 -18.45
C GLN A 205 -12.87 -1.79 -18.51
N SER A 206 -12.29 -1.45 -19.67
CA SER A 206 -10.84 -1.37 -19.85
C SER A 206 -10.19 -0.36 -18.91
N LEU A 207 -10.85 0.79 -18.67
CA LEU A 207 -10.41 1.78 -17.68
C LEU A 207 -10.40 1.20 -16.26
N PHE A 208 -11.47 0.53 -15.84
CA PHE A 208 -11.54 -0.04 -14.49
C PHE A 208 -10.56 -1.20 -14.28
N TYR A 209 -10.39 -2.07 -15.27
CA TYR A 209 -9.37 -3.13 -15.22
C TYR A 209 -7.95 -2.56 -15.12
N SER A 210 -7.62 -1.54 -15.92
CA SER A 210 -6.30 -0.89 -15.86
C SER A 210 -6.07 -0.11 -14.58
N LEU A 211 -7.09 0.56 -14.04
CA LEU A 211 -7.06 1.21 -12.72
C LEU A 211 -6.78 0.19 -11.61
N PHE A 212 -7.50 -0.93 -11.63
CA PHE A 212 -7.34 -1.99 -10.65
C PHE A 212 -5.95 -2.62 -10.73
N GLN A 213 -5.48 -2.94 -11.94
CA GLN A 213 -4.16 -3.54 -12.14
C GLN A 213 -3.02 -2.57 -11.76
N SER A 214 -3.11 -1.29 -12.12
CA SER A 214 -2.13 -0.31 -11.66
C SER A 214 -2.14 -0.13 -10.14
N ALA A 215 -3.31 -0.17 -9.50
CA ALA A 215 -3.38 -0.15 -8.03
C ALA A 215 -2.70 -1.40 -7.44
N THR A 216 -3.01 -2.59 -7.99
CA THR A 216 -2.55 -3.86 -7.43
C THR A 216 -1.05 -4.09 -7.57
N THR A 217 -0.41 -3.52 -8.60
CA THR A 217 1.05 -3.61 -8.77
C THR A 217 1.80 -2.98 -7.60
N ARG A 218 1.18 -2.20 -6.72
CA ARG A 218 1.85 -1.60 -5.54
C ARG A 218 1.82 -2.51 -4.31
N SER A 219 2.16 -3.78 -4.52
CA SER A 219 2.15 -4.85 -3.52
C SER A 219 0.76 -5.32 -3.06
N ALA A 220 -0.36 -4.93 -3.68
CA ALA A 220 -1.67 -5.33 -3.15
C ALA A 220 -2.07 -6.77 -3.49
N GLY A 221 -1.66 -7.30 -4.63
CA GLY A 221 -1.76 -8.73 -4.97
C GLY A 221 -3.16 -9.28 -5.26
N LEU A 222 -4.22 -8.48 -5.17
CA LEU A 222 -5.57 -8.88 -5.57
C LEU A 222 -5.72 -8.82 -7.10
N GLN A 223 -6.62 -9.65 -7.66
CA GLN A 223 -6.77 -9.84 -9.10
C GLN A 223 -8.25 -9.78 -9.52
N THR A 224 -8.52 -9.04 -10.60
CA THR A 224 -9.83 -9.00 -11.29
C THR A 224 -9.79 -9.66 -12.67
N ILE A 225 -8.60 -9.80 -13.24
CA ILE A 225 -8.32 -10.56 -14.46
C ILE A 225 -7.08 -11.41 -14.20
N ASP A 226 -7.05 -12.59 -14.80
CA ASP A 226 -5.92 -13.49 -14.72
C ASP A 226 -4.69 -12.86 -15.38
N VAL A 227 -3.64 -12.65 -14.59
CA VAL A 227 -2.40 -12.00 -15.01
C VAL A 227 -1.68 -12.82 -16.10
N THR A 228 -1.91 -14.14 -16.17
CA THR A 228 -1.34 -15.00 -17.20
C THR A 228 -1.91 -14.75 -18.59
N THR A 229 -3.06 -14.07 -18.68
CA THR A 229 -3.71 -13.71 -19.95
C THR A 229 -3.26 -12.36 -20.49
N LEU A 230 -2.49 -11.60 -19.72
CA LEU A 230 -1.94 -10.30 -20.13
C LEU A 230 -0.73 -10.50 -21.05
N SER A 231 -0.48 -9.51 -21.91
CA SER A 231 0.67 -9.52 -22.82
C SER A 231 2.00 -9.42 -22.06
N ASP A 232 3.06 -9.99 -22.64
CA ASP A 232 4.41 -9.95 -22.06
C ASP A 232 4.91 -8.52 -21.75
N PRO A 233 4.71 -7.50 -22.63
CA PRO A 233 5.07 -6.13 -22.31
C PRO A 233 4.37 -5.59 -21.06
N THR A 234 3.07 -5.90 -20.88
CA THR A 234 2.31 -5.51 -19.70
C THR A 234 2.88 -6.16 -18.44
N ASN A 235 3.22 -7.45 -18.50
CA ASN A 235 3.82 -8.16 -17.37
C ASN A 235 5.18 -7.58 -16.96
N ILE A 236 6.02 -7.18 -17.92
CA ILE A 236 7.31 -6.51 -17.64
C ILE A 236 7.07 -5.18 -16.92
N ILE A 237 6.13 -4.37 -17.40
CA ILE A 237 5.83 -3.06 -16.79
C ILE A 237 5.23 -3.23 -15.41
N MET A 238 4.30 -4.17 -15.22
CA MET A 238 3.77 -4.52 -13.92
C MET A 238 4.90 -4.96 -12.97
N GLY A 239 5.88 -5.73 -13.44
CA GLY A 239 7.08 -6.09 -12.68
C GLY A 239 7.91 -4.88 -12.24
N ILE A 240 8.15 -3.91 -13.13
CA ILE A 240 8.85 -2.66 -12.81
C ILE A 240 8.05 -1.84 -11.77
N LEU A 241 6.73 -1.75 -11.93
CA LEU A 241 5.87 -1.04 -10.99
C LEU A 241 5.76 -1.75 -9.63
N MET A 242 5.84 -3.08 -9.59
CA MET A 242 5.92 -3.85 -8.34
C MET A 242 7.25 -3.65 -7.62
N PHE A 243 8.32 -3.47 -8.39
CA PHE A 243 9.63 -3.13 -7.84
C PHE A 243 9.65 -1.71 -7.25
N ILE A 244 9.08 -0.73 -7.94
CA ILE A 244 8.84 0.64 -7.44
C ILE A 244 7.58 0.61 -6.58
N GLY A 245 7.71 0.09 -5.36
CA GLY A 245 6.60 -0.22 -4.50
C GLY A 245 5.94 1.01 -3.85
N SER A 246 5.72 0.94 -2.54
CA SER A 246 4.88 1.93 -1.85
C SER A 246 5.64 3.15 -1.32
N SER A 247 4.91 4.15 -0.82
CA SER A 247 5.51 5.33 -0.20
C SER A 247 6.14 5.01 1.16
N PRO A 248 7.06 5.84 1.68
CA PRO A 248 7.64 5.62 3.00
C PRO A 248 6.61 5.65 4.12
N SER A 249 6.84 4.86 5.17
CA SER A 249 5.93 4.72 6.31
C SER A 249 4.52 4.29 5.86
N SER A 250 4.46 3.27 5.01
CA SER A 250 3.24 2.69 4.44
C SER A 250 3.30 1.17 4.55
N VAL A 251 2.20 0.52 4.18
CA VAL A 251 2.02 -0.93 4.32
C VAL A 251 2.70 -1.74 3.20
N GLY A 252 2.86 -1.17 1.99
CA GLY A 252 3.41 -1.92 0.85
C GLY A 252 4.94 -2.06 0.85
N GLY A 253 5.44 -3.12 0.21
CA GLY A 253 6.89 -3.37 0.08
C GLY A 253 7.56 -2.61 -1.07
N GLY A 254 8.77 -3.07 -1.44
CA GLY A 254 9.51 -2.60 -2.62
C GLY A 254 10.51 -1.46 -2.36
N ILE A 255 11.07 -0.90 -3.45
CA ILE A 255 11.81 0.35 -3.37
C ILE A 255 10.83 1.47 -3.09
N ARG A 256 11.07 2.20 -1.99
CA ARG A 256 10.21 3.33 -1.61
C ARG A 256 10.17 4.37 -2.73
N THR A 257 8.99 4.91 -3.02
CA THR A 257 8.80 5.93 -4.07
C THR A 257 9.74 7.13 -3.92
N THR A 258 10.05 7.54 -2.69
CA THR A 258 11.02 8.61 -2.44
C THR A 258 12.45 8.23 -2.80
N THR A 259 12.86 6.98 -2.56
CA THR A 259 14.20 6.49 -2.94
C THR A 259 14.33 6.51 -4.45
N PHE A 260 13.30 6.04 -5.17
CA PHE A 260 13.27 6.10 -6.62
C PHE A 260 13.34 7.55 -7.14
N ALA A 261 12.57 8.47 -6.54
CA ALA A 261 12.61 9.89 -6.90
C ALA A 261 14.00 10.51 -6.68
N ILE A 262 14.66 10.18 -5.56
CA ILE A 262 16.03 10.65 -5.27
C ILE A 262 17.03 10.09 -6.29
N LEU A 263 16.91 8.81 -6.68
CA LEU A 263 17.77 8.20 -7.70
C LEU A 263 17.62 8.88 -9.07
N ILE A 264 16.39 9.19 -9.49
CA ILE A 264 16.14 9.94 -10.73
C ILE A 264 16.76 11.34 -10.65
N LEU A 265 16.50 12.06 -9.55
CA LEU A 265 17.06 13.40 -9.35
C LEU A 265 18.59 13.36 -9.34
N PHE A 266 19.18 12.32 -8.75
CA PHE A 266 20.61 12.10 -8.77
C PHE A 266 21.14 11.88 -10.19
N LEU A 267 20.51 11.02 -11.00
CA LEU A 267 20.91 10.77 -12.38
C LEU A 267 20.83 12.03 -13.26
N ILE A 268 19.76 12.80 -13.13
CA ILE A 268 19.58 14.08 -13.86
C ILE A 268 20.66 15.08 -13.44
N ASN A 269 20.90 15.22 -12.13
CA ASN A 269 21.93 16.13 -11.62
C ASN A 269 23.34 15.66 -12.00
N PHE A 270 23.61 14.37 -11.98
CA PHE A 270 24.90 13.80 -12.39
C PHE A 270 25.18 14.07 -13.86
N SER A 271 24.17 13.92 -14.73
CA SER A 271 24.26 14.26 -16.15
C SER A 271 24.47 15.75 -16.39
N ASN A 272 23.88 16.63 -15.56
CA ASN A 272 23.97 18.09 -15.72
C ASN A 272 25.17 18.74 -15.00
N ASN A 273 25.74 18.13 -13.95
CA ASN A 273 26.86 18.64 -13.14
C ASN A 273 28.17 17.87 -13.38
N ALA A 274 28.47 17.47 -14.62
CA ALA A 274 29.75 16.85 -14.94
C ALA A 274 30.97 17.68 -14.42
N ASP A 275 30.82 19.00 -14.25
CA ASP A 275 31.90 19.95 -13.99
C ASP A 275 32.12 20.43 -12.53
N LYS A 276 31.34 19.99 -11.52
CA LYS A 276 31.55 20.43 -10.11
C LYS A 276 31.90 19.28 -9.17
N THR A 277 33.19 19.14 -8.88
CA THR A 277 33.84 18.00 -8.19
C THR A 277 33.61 17.92 -6.67
N SER A 278 33.16 18.99 -5.99
CA SER A 278 33.04 19.00 -4.52
C SER A 278 31.68 18.55 -3.95
N ILE A 279 30.60 18.59 -4.74
CA ILE A 279 29.26 18.14 -4.33
C ILE A 279 29.07 16.63 -4.63
N LYS A 280 29.89 16.06 -5.53
CA LYS A 280 29.87 14.64 -5.94
C LYS A 280 30.06 13.67 -4.75
N PHE A 281 31.05 13.90 -3.89
CA PHE A 281 31.44 12.92 -2.85
C PHE A 281 30.44 12.75 -1.70
N THR A 282 29.77 13.81 -1.26
CA THR A 282 28.82 13.71 -0.14
C THR A 282 27.54 12.99 -0.56
N ILE A 283 27.03 13.27 -1.77
CA ILE A 283 25.78 12.67 -2.26
C ILE A 283 25.98 11.20 -2.66
N GLU A 284 27.12 10.86 -3.25
CA GLU A 284 27.48 9.49 -3.63
C GLU A 284 27.51 8.54 -2.42
N LYS A 285 28.04 8.99 -1.28
CA LYS A 285 28.08 8.21 -0.03
C LYS A 285 26.69 7.93 0.55
N TYR A 286 25.80 8.92 0.58
CA TYR A 286 24.43 8.72 1.08
C TYR A 286 23.59 7.86 0.13
N THR A 287 23.80 8.01 -1.19
CA THR A 287 23.06 7.23 -2.19
C THR A 287 23.52 5.77 -2.20
N LEU A 288 24.83 5.51 -2.11
CA LEU A 288 25.38 4.16 -1.93
C LEU A 288 24.94 3.53 -0.61
N TRP A 289 24.83 4.31 0.47
CA TRP A 289 24.30 3.81 1.73
C TRP A 289 22.83 3.43 1.63
N ILE A 290 21.98 4.27 1.03
CA ILE A 290 20.56 3.96 0.79
C ILE A 290 20.44 2.73 -0.12
N PHE A 291 21.24 2.65 -1.19
CA PHE A 291 21.25 1.52 -2.12
C PHE A 291 21.70 0.23 -1.43
N ASN A 292 22.75 0.26 -0.60
CA ASN A 292 23.22 -0.89 0.18
C ASN A 292 22.22 -1.33 1.25
N VAL A 293 21.55 -0.40 1.93
CA VAL A 293 20.49 -0.72 2.90
C VAL A 293 19.31 -1.38 2.19
N HIS A 294 18.91 -0.90 1.01
CA HIS A 294 17.85 -1.52 0.21
C HIS A 294 18.28 -2.85 -0.43
N LEU A 295 19.55 -3.00 -0.81
CA LEU A 295 20.11 -4.27 -1.29
C LEU A 295 20.17 -5.32 -0.18
N GLN A 296 20.56 -4.92 1.04
CA GLN A 296 20.51 -5.81 2.22
C GLN A 296 19.07 -6.23 2.53
N TYR A 297 18.09 -5.34 2.33
CA TYR A 297 16.67 -5.67 2.46
C TYR A 297 16.19 -6.66 1.39
N LEU A 298 16.70 -6.56 0.16
CA LEU A 298 16.44 -7.50 -0.93
C LEU A 298 17.10 -8.87 -0.69
N GLN A 299 18.31 -8.90 -0.13
CA GLN A 299 19.02 -10.14 0.22
C GLN A 299 18.38 -10.88 1.40
N TRP A 300 17.83 -10.15 2.39
CA TRP A 300 17.14 -10.75 3.53
C TRP A 300 15.83 -11.47 3.18
N ARG A 301 15.20 -11.13 2.05
CA ARG A 301 13.94 -11.75 1.60
C ARG A 301 14.13 -13.04 0.79
N GLN A 302 15.38 -13.45 0.53
CA GLN A 302 15.69 -14.74 -0.10
C GLN A 302 15.91 -15.88 0.92
N PHE A 303 15.70 -15.61 2.21
CA PHE A 303 15.69 -16.60 3.29
C PHE A 303 14.31 -16.71 3.94
#